data_AF-A0A952R4E2-F1
#
_entry.id   AF-A0A952R4E2-F1
#
_cell.length_a   1.000
_cell.length_b   1.000
_cell.length_c   1.000
_cell.angle_alpha   90.00
_cell.angle_beta   90.00
_cell.angle_gamma   90.00
#
_symmetry.space_group_name_H-M   'P 1'
#
loop_
_entity.id
_entity.type
_entity.pdbx_description
1 polymer ?
#
loop_
_entity_poly.entity_id
_entity_poly.type
_entity_poly.pdbx_seq_one_letter_code
_entity_poly.pdbx_strand_id
1 'polypeptide(L)'
;MKHAHISTLCECQARLSAELDEHRQVTRGWARHLRDRLSAAQPLHEAQVVAPAHSIHASQPRFQVAWLCPFCGRNTLRSFDASGLAWRIAPAATEAPASEAPGG
;
A
#
# COMPACT_ATOMS: atom_id res chain seq x y z
N MET A 1 16.82 -1.12 0.96
CA MET A 1 15.63 -1.96 1.27
C MET A 1 14.84 -2.18 -0.01
N LYS A 2 14.26 -3.38 -0.21
CA LYS A 2 13.39 -3.63 -1.37
C LYS A 2 11.92 -3.62 -0.94
N HIS A 3 11.05 -3.14 -1.82
CA HIS A 3 9.62 -3.17 -1.62
C HIS A 3 8.91 -3.69 -2.87
N ALA A 4 7.73 -4.27 -2.70
CA ALA A 4 6.86 -4.65 -3.80
C ALA A 4 5.50 -3.97 -3.63
N HIS A 5 4.90 -3.54 -4.73
CA HIS A 5 3.54 -2.97 -4.74
C HIS A 5 2.55 -4.03 -5.24
N ILE A 6 1.52 -4.29 -4.45
CA ILE A 6 0.39 -5.15 -4.82
C ILE A 6 -0.90 -4.34 -4.84
N SER A 7 -1.86 -4.76 -5.67
CA SER A 7 -3.17 -4.14 -5.70
C SER A 7 -4.27 -5.10 -6.15
N THR A 8 -5.50 -4.80 -5.74
CA THR A 8 -6.73 -5.52 -6.11
C THR A 8 -7.89 -4.53 -6.22
N LEU A 9 -9.00 -4.99 -6.78
CA LEU A 9 -10.29 -4.32 -6.66
C LEU A 9 -11.09 -4.87 -5.47
N CYS A 10 -11.75 -3.95 -4.78
CA CYS A 10 -12.88 -4.25 -3.91
C CYS A 10 -14.15 -4.45 -4.77
N GLU A 11 -15.16 -5.12 -4.20
CA GLU A 11 -16.49 -5.28 -4.83
C GLU A 11 -17.17 -3.94 -5.11
N CYS A 12 -16.92 -2.91 -4.31
CA CYS A 12 -17.40 -1.55 -4.55
C CYS A 12 -16.63 -0.81 -5.66
N GLN A 13 -15.73 -1.50 -6.37
CA GLN A 13 -14.88 -0.95 -7.43
C GLN A 13 -13.80 0.02 -6.93
N ALA A 14 -13.57 0.15 -5.63
CA ALA A 14 -12.37 0.81 -5.11
C ALA A 14 -11.12 -0.02 -5.42
N ARG A 15 -10.04 0.63 -5.83
CA ARG A 15 -8.72 -0.01 -5.96
C ARG A 15 -8.02 0.03 -4.60
N LEU A 16 -7.73 -1.15 -4.06
CA LEU A 16 -6.98 -1.36 -2.82
C LEU A 16 -5.53 -1.68 -3.17
N SER A 17 -4.58 -1.08 -2.46
CA SER A 17 -3.15 -1.21 -2.70
C SER A 17 -2.39 -1.39 -1.39
N ALA A 18 -1.26 -2.07 -1.45
CA ALA A 18 -0.31 -2.15 -0.35
C ALA A 18 1.14 -2.21 -0.83
N GLU A 19 2.03 -1.68 -0.02
CA GLU A 19 3.48 -1.92 -0.10
C GLU A 19 3.86 -3.07 0.81
N LEU A 20 4.74 -3.93 0.30
CA LEU A 20 5.32 -5.06 1.01
C LEU A 20 6.82 -4.81 1.17
N ASP A 21 7.37 -5.16 2.33
CA ASP A 21 8.82 -5.29 2.51
C ASP A 21 9.36 -6.61 1.94
N GLU A 22 10.67 -6.82 2.08
CA GLU A 22 11.36 -8.05 1.66
C GLU A 22 10.90 -9.35 2.31
N HIS A 23 10.25 -9.27 3.47
CA HIS A 23 9.62 -10.39 4.17
C HIS A 23 8.14 -10.57 3.78
N ARG A 24 7.67 -9.79 2.79
CA ARG A 24 6.28 -9.74 2.32
C ARG A 24 5.31 -9.27 3.42
N GLN A 25 5.80 -8.53 4.41
CA GLN A 25 4.96 -7.85 5.39
C GLN A 25 4.45 -6.55 4.80
N VAL A 26 3.16 -6.28 4.98
CA VAL A 26 2.58 -4.98 4.62
C VAL A 26 3.21 -3.89 5.48
N THR A 27 3.80 -2.89 4.83
CA THR A 27 4.32 -1.68 5.47
C THR A 27 3.33 -0.51 5.38
N ARG A 28 2.52 -0.47 4.31
CA ARG A 28 1.50 0.56 4.09
C ARG A 28 0.35 0.02 3.25
N GLY A 29 -0.88 0.46 3.55
CA GLY A 29 -2.07 0.17 2.75
C GLY A 29 -2.88 1.43 2.44
N TRP A 30 -3.44 1.51 1.23
CA TRP A 30 -4.27 2.63 0.80
C TRP A 30 -5.31 2.21 -0.24
N ALA A 31 -6.32 3.06 -0.42
CA ALA A 31 -7.37 2.85 -1.39
C ALA A 31 -7.64 4.11 -2.22
N ARG A 32 -8.13 3.92 -3.44
CA ARG A 32 -8.62 4.97 -4.32
C ARG A 32 -9.93 4.54 -4.95
N HIS A 33 -10.90 5.45 -5.05
CA HIS A 33 -12.15 5.16 -5.73
C HIS A 33 -11.99 5.37 -7.24
N LEU A 34 -12.41 4.40 -8.06
CA LEU A 34 -12.20 4.49 -9.52
C LEU A 34 -13.02 5.61 -10.18
N ARG A 35 -14.18 5.98 -9.61
CA ARG A 35 -15.03 7.06 -10.17
C ARG A 35 -14.42 8.44 -10.03
N ASP A 36 -13.51 8.65 -9.08
CA ASP A 36 -12.91 9.96 -8.82
C ASP A 36 -11.95 10.38 -9.94
N ARG A 37 -11.53 9.44 -10.81
CA ARG A 37 -10.74 9.75 -12.01
C ARG A 37 -11.54 10.44 -13.12
N LEU A 38 -12.86 10.33 -13.14
CA LEU A 38 -13.70 10.86 -14.23
C LEU A 38 -14.14 12.32 -13.98
N SER A 39 -14.00 12.83 -12.76
CA SER A 39 -14.35 14.21 -12.37
C SER A 39 -13.16 15.16 -12.45
N ALA A 40 -12.39 15.09 -13.55
CA ALA A 40 -11.10 15.77 -13.76
C ALA A 40 -11.19 17.29 -13.97
N ALA A 41 -11.89 18.01 -13.07
CA ALA A 41 -11.93 19.47 -13.01
C ALA A 41 -11.14 20.05 -11.82
N GLN A 42 -10.36 19.25 -11.08
CA GLN A 42 -9.45 19.75 -10.04
C GLN A 42 -8.09 19.03 -10.07
N PRO A 43 -6.98 19.74 -9.80
CA PRO A 43 -5.63 19.21 -9.97
C PRO A 43 -5.25 18.24 -8.85
N LEU A 44 -4.88 17.01 -9.25
CA LEU A 44 -3.78 16.17 -8.72
C LEU A 44 -3.44 16.28 -7.22
N HIS A 45 -4.44 16.08 -6.36
CA HIS A 45 -4.27 15.40 -5.07
C HIS A 45 -5.29 14.27 -5.00
N GLU A 46 -5.05 13.25 -5.84
CA GLU A 46 -5.84 12.01 -5.90
C GLU A 46 -5.80 11.37 -4.50
N ALA A 47 -6.84 11.64 -3.70
CA ALA A 47 -6.91 11.35 -2.27
C ALA A 47 -6.79 9.85 -2.04
N GLN A 48 -5.56 9.37 -1.92
CA GLN A 48 -5.28 8.06 -1.35
C GLN A 48 -5.78 8.09 0.09
N VAL A 49 -6.85 7.36 0.35
CA VAL A 49 -7.33 7.21 1.71
C VAL A 49 -6.58 6.03 2.33
N VAL A 50 -6.14 6.18 3.58
CA VAL A 50 -5.53 5.09 4.33
C VAL A 50 -6.51 3.91 4.36
N ALA A 51 -6.02 2.74 4.00
CA ALA A 51 -6.79 1.50 4.03
C ALA A 51 -5.95 0.47 4.79
N PRO A 52 -6.29 0.15 6.06
CA PRO A 52 -5.56 -0.84 6.84
C PRO A 52 -5.40 -2.12 6.05
N ALA A 53 -4.18 -2.64 6.01
CA ALA A 53 -3.83 -3.83 5.26
C ALA A 53 -2.89 -4.72 6.08
N HIS A 54 -3.01 -6.04 5.91
CA HIS A 54 -2.26 -7.00 6.71
C HIS A 54 -1.89 -8.24 5.89
N SER A 55 -0.63 -8.66 5.99
CA SER A 55 -0.15 -9.91 5.40
C SER A 55 -0.51 -11.11 6.26
N ILE A 56 -0.98 -12.18 5.64
CA ILE A 56 -1.31 -13.44 6.29
C ILE A 56 -0.47 -14.54 5.62
N HIS A 57 0.21 -15.36 6.42
CA HIS A 57 1.14 -16.39 5.94
C HIS A 57 2.24 -15.87 5.01
N ALA A 58 2.80 -14.70 5.31
CA ALA A 58 3.80 -14.02 4.47
C ALA A 58 5.03 -14.88 4.13
N SER A 59 5.39 -15.85 4.98
CA SER A 59 6.52 -16.75 4.72
C SER A 59 6.24 -17.84 3.65
N GLN A 60 4.98 -18.08 3.29
CA GLN A 60 4.60 -19.11 2.33
C GLN A 60 4.74 -18.64 0.86
N PRO A 61 4.93 -19.57 -0.11
CA PRO A 61 5.00 -19.24 -1.53
C PRO A 61 3.75 -18.53 -2.04
N ARG A 62 2.59 -18.96 -1.56
CA ARG A 62 1.30 -18.28 -1.74
C ARG A 62 0.88 -17.70 -0.40
N PHE A 63 0.78 -16.38 -0.34
CA PHE A 63 0.39 -15.65 0.86
C PHE A 63 -0.87 -14.84 0.57
N GLN A 64 -1.45 -14.25 1.61
CA GLN A 64 -2.65 -13.44 1.47
C GLN A 64 -2.43 -12.04 2.02
N VAL A 65 -3.16 -11.09 1.47
CA VAL A 65 -3.27 -9.75 2.05
C VAL A 65 -4.75 -9.42 2.21
N ALA A 66 -5.09 -8.97 3.40
CA ALA A 66 -6.42 -8.49 3.75
C ALA A 66 -6.38 -6.97 3.83
N TRP A 67 -7.40 -6.31 3.29
CA TRP A 67 -7.63 -4.87 3.41
C TRP A 67 -8.99 -4.60 4.03
N LEU A 68 -9.09 -3.59 4.88
CA LEU A 68 -10.36 -2.96 5.21
C LEU A 68 -10.62 -1.81 4.21
N CYS A 69 -11.65 -1.94 3.37
CA CYS A 69 -11.97 -0.91 2.39
C CYS A 69 -12.61 0.32 3.08
N PRO A 70 -12.02 1.52 2.99
CA PRO A 70 -12.56 2.71 3.65
C PRO A 70 -13.84 3.26 2.98
N PHE A 71 -14.17 2.80 1.76
CA PHE A 71 -15.33 3.29 1.01
C PHE A 71 -16.62 2.50 1.30
N CYS A 72 -16.52 1.19 1.45
CA CYS A 72 -17.68 0.32 1.68
C CYS A 72 -17.64 -0.45 3.01
N GLY A 73 -16.58 -0.28 3.81
CA GLY A 73 -16.40 -0.92 5.11
C GLY A 73 -16.16 -2.44 5.06
N ARG A 74 -16.06 -3.05 3.87
CA ARG A 74 -15.85 -4.50 3.73
C ARG A 74 -14.37 -4.88 3.76
N ASN A 75 -14.10 -6.05 4.32
CA ASN A 75 -12.80 -6.69 4.20
C ASN A 75 -12.65 -7.34 2.83
N THR A 76 -11.53 -7.07 2.16
CA THR A 76 -11.15 -7.71 0.90
C THR A 76 -9.90 -8.55 1.14
N LEU A 77 -10.01 -9.85 0.95
CA LEU A 77 -8.90 -10.80 1.07
C LEU A 77 -8.47 -11.27 -0.33
N ARG A 78 -7.18 -11.25 -0.62
CA ARG A 78 -6.64 -11.78 -1.89
C ARG A 78 -5.36 -12.57 -1.66
N SER A 79 -5.21 -13.64 -2.42
CA SER A 79 -3.96 -14.40 -2.49
C SER A 79 -3.02 -13.80 -3.53
N PHE A 80 -1.73 -13.83 -3.23
CA PHE A 80 -0.65 -13.46 -4.13
C PHE A 80 0.39 -14.58 -4.13
N ASP A 81 1.04 -14.76 -5.27
CA ASP A 81 2.19 -15.66 -5.40
C ASP A 81 3.48 -14.85 -5.23
N ALA A 82 4.42 -15.34 -4.41
CA ALA A 82 5.68 -14.68 -4.13
C ALA A 82 6.56 -14.53 -5.39
N SER A 83 6.45 -15.46 -6.34
CA SER A 83 7.20 -15.41 -7.61
C SER A 83 6.69 -14.32 -8.56
N GLY A 84 5.44 -13.89 -8.39
CA GLY A 84 4.83 -12.81 -9.19
C GLY A 84 5.12 -11.39 -8.69
N LEU A 85 5.90 -11.23 -7.61
CA LEU A 85 6.20 -9.92 -7.04
C LEU A 85 7.27 -9.18 -7.84
N ALA A 86 6.92 -8.00 -8.34
CA ALA A 86 7.86 -7.06 -8.96
C ALA A 86 8.52 -6.18 -7.90
N TRP A 87 9.75 -6.56 -7.49
CA TRP A 87 10.51 -5.84 -6.48
C TRP A 87 11.16 -4.56 -7.02
N ARG A 88 11.11 -3.50 -6.23
CA ARG A 88 11.79 -2.24 -6.46
C ARG A 88 12.76 -1.96 -5.31
N ILE A 89 13.93 -1.43 -5.65
CA ILE A 89 14.91 -1.00 -4.65
C ILE A 89 14.54 0.44 -4.26
N ALA A 90 14.23 0.68 -2.99
CA ALA A 90 14.15 2.04 -2.49
C ALA A 90 15.58 2.60 -2.38
N PRO A 91 15.85 3.85 -2.81
CA PRO A 91 17.10 4.51 -2.47
C PRO A 91 17.24 4.52 -0.94
N ALA A 92 18.47 4.34 -0.45
CA ALA A 92 18.74 4.44 0.98
C ALA A 92 18.18 5.78 1.47
N ALA A 93 17.36 5.74 2.52
CA ALA A 93 16.87 6.97 3.15
C ALA A 93 18.11 7.76 3.57
N THR A 94 18.36 8.90 2.91
CA THR A 94 19.34 9.86 3.40
C THR A 94 18.85 10.27 4.78
N GLU A 95 19.53 9.80 5.82
CA GLU A 95 19.32 10.28 7.18
C GLU A 95 19.38 11.81 7.14
N ALA A 96 18.25 12.46 7.36
CA ALA A 96 18.23 13.89 7.56
C ALA A 96 19.12 14.19 8.78
N PRO A 97 20.09 15.12 8.68
CA PRO A 97 20.95 15.42 9.81
C PRO A 97 20.08 15.85 11.00
N ALA A 98 20.34 15.23 12.15
CA ALA A 98 19.71 15.58 13.41
C ALA A 98 19.81 17.08 13.61
N SER A 99 18.67 17.74 13.76
CA SER A 99 18.59 19.16 14.06
C SER A 99 19.32 19.40 15.39
N GLU A 100 20.52 19.95 15.33
CA GLU A 100 21.21 20.53 16.48
C GLU A 100 20.25 21.56 17.12
N ALA A 101 19.87 21.32 18.37
CA ALA A 101 19.13 22.29 19.15
C ALA A 101 20.04 23.48 19.48
N PRO A 102 19.60 24.74 19.32
CA PRO A 102 20.40 25.87 19.73
C PRO A 102 20.42 25.92 21.26
N GLY A 103 21.61 25.80 21.83
CA GLY A 103 21.86 26.11 23.24
C GLY A 103 21.65 27.60 23.50
N GLY A 104 20.97 27.92 24.60
CA GLY A 104 20.81 29.24 25.17
C GLY A 104 20.57 29.12 26.66
#